data_AF-A0A146F0D4-F1
#
_entry.id   AF-A0A146F0D4-F1
#
_cell.length_a   1.000
_cell.length_b   1.000
_cell.length_c   1.000
_cell.angle_alpha   90.00
_cell.angle_beta   90.00
_cell.angle_gamma   90.00
#
_symmetry.space_group_name_H-M   'P 1'
#
loop_
_entity.id
_entity.type
_entity.pdbx_description
1 polymer ?
#
loop_
_entity_poly.entity_id
_entity_poly.type
_entity_poly.pdbx_seq_one_letter_code
_entity_poly.pdbx_strand_id
1 'polypeptide(L)'
;MAQVGTLSRQLRLVDRLCSLTGPDKYKAEIYLSLLDKAKEIEKCVRAYAVLPVDEIRATGDDLTPSSHLHTMGLVYQLSILLELYRLFPELLRSSDDQISYSPSPSETKHFLDMLTTNILTLLLSIPPSSRTKAIQVLPLIIAGSALQGQTQPSSSTSLLPSCIRDPIQGIMSLSSNSIITSYWRRVVMDKITSLQDYVGLDSVDYARRIVERVWMRADSMSSRSAGACSMVSWLDVMREDKLQTFFG
;
A
#
# COMPACT_ATOMS: atom_id res chain seq x y z
N MET A 1 -11.11 -6.51 -3.46
CA MET A 1 -10.19 -5.82 -4.42
C MET A 1 -10.92 -5.01 -5.50
N ALA A 2 -11.80 -5.60 -6.32
CA ALA A 2 -12.46 -4.87 -7.42
C ALA A 2 -13.18 -3.57 -6.97
N GLN A 3 -13.92 -3.62 -5.86
CA GLN A 3 -14.61 -2.46 -5.30
C GLN A 3 -13.65 -1.32 -4.91
N VAL A 4 -12.49 -1.62 -4.30
CA VAL A 4 -11.46 -0.61 -3.98
C VAL A 4 -10.87 0.00 -5.25
N GLY A 5 -10.66 -0.81 -6.29
CA GLY A 5 -10.25 -0.31 -7.61
C GLY A 5 -11.26 0.66 -8.21
N THR A 6 -12.56 0.39 -8.06
CA THR A 6 -13.65 1.29 -8.47
C THR A 6 -13.64 2.59 -7.67
N LEU A 7 -13.54 2.53 -6.33
CA LEU A 7 -13.43 3.72 -5.49
C LEU A 7 -12.23 4.58 -5.87
N SER A 8 -11.07 3.97 -6.08
CA SER A 8 -9.87 4.66 -6.53
C SER A 8 -10.06 5.37 -7.88
N ARG A 9 -10.77 4.74 -8.84
CA ARG A 9 -11.12 5.38 -10.12
C ARG A 9 -12.09 6.54 -9.93
N GLN A 10 -13.13 6.37 -9.12
CA GLN A 10 -14.13 7.40 -8.83
C GLN A 10 -13.53 8.61 -8.14
N LEU A 11 -12.69 8.41 -7.11
CA LEU A 11 -12.00 9.48 -6.38
C LEU A 11 -11.16 10.34 -7.33
N ARG A 12 -10.44 9.70 -8.26
CA ARG A 12 -9.65 10.42 -9.28
C ARG A 12 -10.50 11.17 -10.29
N LEU A 13 -11.66 10.66 -10.67
CA LEU A 13 -12.58 11.39 -11.54
C LEU A 13 -13.07 12.66 -10.83
N VAL A 14 -13.39 12.57 -9.55
CA VAL A 14 -13.74 13.72 -8.71
C VAL A 14 -12.60 14.72 -8.68
N ASP A 15 -11.37 14.31 -8.38
CA ASP A 15 -10.23 15.22 -8.34
C ASP A 15 -9.92 15.89 -9.68
N ARG A 16 -10.06 15.16 -10.81
CA ARG A 16 -9.89 15.74 -12.15
C ARG A 16 -10.97 16.76 -12.48
N LEU A 17 -12.23 16.45 -12.22
CA LEU A 17 -13.34 17.38 -12.48
C LEU A 17 -13.16 18.66 -11.64
N CYS A 18 -12.74 18.53 -10.38
CA CYS A 18 -12.47 19.66 -9.51
C CYS A 18 -11.23 20.48 -9.87
N SER A 19 -10.29 19.94 -10.62
CA SER A 19 -9.19 20.75 -11.18
C SER A 19 -9.66 21.69 -12.31
N LEU A 20 -10.84 21.42 -12.88
CA LEU A 20 -11.41 22.15 -14.02
C LEU A 20 -12.53 23.12 -13.59
N THR A 21 -13.35 22.71 -12.63
CA THR A 21 -14.40 23.52 -11.99
C THR A 21 -13.99 23.79 -10.55
N GLY A 22 -13.94 25.05 -10.11
CA GLY A 22 -13.45 25.47 -8.77
C GLY A 22 -14.11 24.76 -7.57
N PRO A 23 -13.69 25.06 -6.31
CA PRO A 23 -14.10 24.30 -5.14
C PRO A 23 -15.62 24.36 -4.93
N ASP A 24 -16.29 23.26 -5.28
CA ASP A 24 -17.76 23.19 -5.34
C ASP A 24 -18.32 22.32 -4.21
N LYS A 25 -19.47 22.71 -3.63
CA LYS A 25 -20.15 21.94 -2.56
C LYS A 25 -20.42 20.49 -2.99
N TYR A 26 -20.66 20.28 -4.27
CA TYR A 26 -20.85 18.97 -4.90
C TYR A 26 -19.63 18.04 -4.74
N LYS A 27 -18.39 18.57 -4.68
CA LYS A 27 -17.18 17.76 -4.43
C LYS A 27 -17.25 17.08 -3.07
N ALA A 28 -17.57 17.86 -2.04
CA ALA A 28 -17.62 17.38 -0.67
C ALA A 28 -18.69 16.29 -0.52
N GLU A 29 -19.85 16.49 -1.13
CA GLU A 29 -20.95 15.52 -1.09
C GLU A 29 -20.58 14.19 -1.78
N ILE A 30 -19.96 14.23 -2.97
CA ILE A 30 -19.51 13.03 -3.67
C ILE A 30 -18.39 12.34 -2.87
N TYR A 31 -17.43 13.09 -2.33
CA TYR A 31 -16.36 12.54 -1.50
C TYR A 31 -16.91 11.83 -0.27
N LEU A 32 -17.86 12.44 0.46
CA LEU A 32 -18.51 11.83 1.62
C LEU A 32 -19.24 10.53 1.24
N SER A 33 -19.94 10.50 0.11
CA SER A 33 -20.56 9.27 -0.40
C SER A 33 -19.55 8.16 -0.70
N LEU A 34 -18.38 8.51 -1.25
CA LEU A 34 -17.30 7.55 -1.48
C LEU A 34 -16.67 7.07 -0.17
N LEU A 35 -16.50 7.97 0.81
CA LEU A 35 -15.98 7.64 2.13
C LEU A 35 -16.93 6.68 2.88
N ASP A 36 -18.24 6.88 2.81
CA ASP A 36 -19.20 5.98 3.45
C ASP A 36 -19.18 4.58 2.81
N LYS A 37 -19.08 4.49 1.49
CA LYS A 37 -18.83 3.21 0.80
C LYS A 37 -17.50 2.57 1.25
N ALA A 38 -16.46 3.38 1.45
CA ALA A 38 -15.17 2.87 1.92
C ALA A 38 -15.27 2.30 3.35
N LYS A 39 -16.02 2.95 4.25
CA LYS A 39 -16.32 2.42 5.60
C LYS A 39 -17.08 1.11 5.56
N GLU A 40 -18.07 0.98 4.67
CA GLU A 40 -18.82 -0.28 4.50
C GLU A 40 -17.90 -1.42 4.06
N ILE A 41 -17.04 -1.17 3.05
CA ILE A 41 -16.08 -2.17 2.59
C ILE A 41 -15.09 -2.52 3.71
N GLU A 42 -14.57 -1.53 4.44
CA GLU A 42 -13.67 -1.78 5.57
C GLU A 42 -14.34 -2.68 6.61
N LYS A 43 -15.58 -2.38 7.00
CA LYS A 43 -16.35 -3.20 7.94
C LYS A 43 -16.51 -4.64 7.44
N CYS A 44 -16.85 -4.82 6.16
CA CYS A 44 -16.95 -6.15 5.55
C CYS A 44 -15.61 -6.90 5.56
N VAL A 45 -14.50 -6.22 5.26
CA VAL A 45 -13.15 -6.82 5.22
C VAL A 45 -12.65 -7.18 6.62
N ARG A 46 -12.98 -6.37 7.64
CA ARG A 46 -12.66 -6.68 9.04
C ARG A 46 -13.53 -7.82 9.59
N ALA A 47 -14.79 -7.89 9.18
CA ALA A 47 -15.70 -8.98 9.55
C ALA A 47 -15.42 -10.28 8.79
N TYR A 48 -14.68 -10.22 7.67
CA TYR A 48 -14.27 -11.39 6.92
C TYR A 48 -13.26 -12.20 7.73
N ALA A 49 -13.72 -13.35 8.24
CA ALA A 49 -12.85 -14.36 8.81
C ALA A 49 -12.27 -15.20 7.66
N VAL A 50 -10.95 -15.18 7.50
CA VAL A 50 -10.26 -16.15 6.64
C VAL A 50 -10.54 -17.53 7.21
N LEU A 51 -11.05 -18.45 6.39
CA LEU A 51 -11.37 -19.80 6.86
C LEU A 51 -10.13 -20.43 7.54
N PRO A 52 -10.29 -21.04 8.72
CA PRO A 52 -9.19 -21.77 9.34
C PRO A 52 -8.74 -22.90 8.42
N VAL A 53 -7.45 -23.27 8.50
CA VAL A 53 -6.82 -24.23 7.59
C VAL A 53 -7.59 -25.56 7.53
N ASP A 54 -8.17 -25.97 8.66
CA ASP A 54 -8.91 -27.23 8.81
C ASP A 54 -10.25 -27.25 8.07
N GLU A 55 -10.84 -26.07 7.79
CA GLU A 55 -12.08 -25.93 7.03
C GLU A 55 -11.82 -25.76 5.52
N ILE A 56 -10.59 -25.44 5.13
CA ILE A 56 -10.20 -25.35 3.73
C ILE A 56 -10.02 -26.78 3.21
N ARG A 57 -10.94 -27.21 2.34
CA ARG A 57 -10.88 -28.50 1.64
C ARG A 57 -9.47 -28.73 1.08
N ALA A 58 -8.93 -29.91 1.38
CA ALA A 58 -7.64 -30.33 0.85
C ALA A 58 -7.61 -30.15 -0.66
N THR A 59 -6.58 -29.46 -1.15
CA THR A 59 -6.43 -29.11 -2.57
C THR A 59 -6.03 -30.31 -3.42
N GLY A 60 -5.54 -31.39 -2.80
CA GLY A 60 -4.95 -32.53 -3.49
C GLY A 60 -3.61 -32.22 -4.18
N ASP A 61 -3.02 -31.05 -3.89
CA ASP A 61 -1.75 -30.59 -4.44
C ASP A 61 -0.78 -30.25 -3.30
N ASP A 62 0.27 -31.06 -3.17
CA ASP A 62 1.30 -30.89 -2.14
C ASP A 62 2.06 -29.56 -2.27
N LEU A 63 2.04 -28.96 -3.48
CA LEU A 63 2.65 -27.66 -3.74
C LEU A 63 1.67 -26.49 -3.53
N THR A 64 0.40 -26.77 -3.22
CA THR A 64 -0.61 -25.77 -2.86
C THR A 64 -1.43 -26.24 -1.66
N PRO A 65 -0.82 -26.51 -0.49
CA PRO A 65 -1.56 -26.88 0.69
C PRO A 65 -2.54 -25.77 1.12
N SER A 66 -3.60 -26.16 1.82
CA SER A 66 -4.61 -25.26 2.39
C SER A 66 -4.00 -24.12 3.22
N SER A 67 -2.86 -24.36 3.88
CA SER A 67 -2.11 -23.34 4.62
C SER A 67 -1.63 -22.20 3.72
N HIS A 68 -1.13 -22.48 2.51
CA HIS A 68 -0.71 -21.44 1.57
C HIS A 68 -1.90 -20.58 1.12
N LEU A 69 -3.08 -21.19 0.92
CA LEU A 69 -4.30 -20.49 0.55
C LEU A 69 -4.85 -19.64 1.71
N HIS A 70 -4.78 -20.14 2.94
CA HIS A 70 -5.08 -19.38 4.15
C HIS A 70 -4.18 -18.13 4.26
N THR A 71 -2.86 -18.31 4.12
CA THR A 71 -1.91 -17.19 4.10
C THR A 71 -2.24 -16.19 3.00
N MET A 72 -2.58 -16.65 1.79
CA MET A 72 -3.01 -15.76 0.71
C MET A 72 -4.31 -15.01 1.06
N GLY A 73 -5.26 -15.65 1.75
CA GLY A 73 -6.46 -14.99 2.26
C GLY A 73 -6.13 -13.79 3.17
N LEU A 74 -5.23 -13.99 4.13
CA LEU A 74 -4.74 -12.93 5.01
C LEU A 74 -4.01 -11.83 4.23
N VAL A 75 -3.14 -12.20 3.29
CA VAL A 75 -2.42 -11.27 2.40
C VAL A 75 -3.39 -10.38 1.63
N TYR A 76 -4.45 -10.95 1.06
CA TYR A 76 -5.46 -10.18 0.33
C TYR A 76 -6.30 -9.30 1.25
N GLN A 77 -6.67 -9.77 2.43
CA GLN A 77 -7.37 -8.98 3.43
C GLN A 77 -6.56 -7.73 3.80
N LEU A 78 -5.28 -7.90 4.12
CA LEU A 78 -4.37 -6.80 4.45
C LEU A 78 -4.11 -5.88 3.26
N SER A 79 -4.00 -6.43 2.03
CA SER A 79 -3.80 -5.63 0.81
C SER A 79 -5.01 -4.73 0.52
N ILE A 80 -6.23 -5.20 0.77
CA ILE A 80 -7.45 -4.41 0.66
C ILE A 80 -7.42 -3.25 1.65
N LEU A 81 -7.09 -3.52 2.91
CA LEU A 81 -7.01 -2.51 3.97
C LEU A 81 -5.93 -1.46 3.66
N LEU A 82 -4.74 -1.89 3.24
CA LEU A 82 -3.65 -1.01 2.83
C LEU A 82 -4.08 -0.03 1.73
N GLU A 83 -4.78 -0.51 0.70
CA GLU A 83 -5.29 0.36 -0.36
C GLU A 83 -6.41 1.29 0.12
N LEU A 84 -7.31 0.82 0.98
CA LEU A 84 -8.37 1.66 1.55
C LEU A 84 -7.80 2.81 2.38
N TYR A 85 -6.87 2.52 3.30
CA TYR A 85 -6.27 3.56 4.15
C TYR A 85 -5.36 4.52 3.38
N ARG A 86 -4.79 4.07 2.27
CA ARG A 86 -4.06 4.93 1.34
C ARG A 86 -4.99 5.91 0.61
N LEU A 87 -6.21 5.50 0.29
CA LEU A 87 -7.20 6.33 -0.41
C LEU A 87 -8.01 7.23 0.55
N PHE A 88 -8.32 6.73 1.73
CA PHE A 88 -9.15 7.36 2.75
C PHE A 88 -8.46 7.25 4.10
N PRO A 89 -7.46 8.11 4.40
CA PRO A 89 -6.73 8.05 5.65
C PRO A 89 -7.63 8.31 6.87
N GLU A 90 -8.81 8.92 6.69
CA GLU A 90 -9.78 9.15 7.77
C GLU A 90 -10.37 7.86 8.33
N LEU A 91 -10.30 6.74 7.58
CA LEU A 91 -10.74 5.42 8.04
C LEU A 91 -9.86 4.87 9.19
N LEU A 92 -8.65 5.38 9.36
CA LEU A 92 -7.80 5.02 10.51
C LEU A 92 -8.34 5.58 11.84
N ARG A 93 -9.31 6.49 11.79
CA ARG A 93 -9.97 7.00 12.99
C ARG A 93 -10.83 5.90 13.62
N SER A 94 -10.53 5.54 14.86
CA SER A 94 -11.43 4.71 15.66
C SER A 94 -12.77 5.43 15.80
N SER A 95 -13.88 4.75 15.51
CA SER A 95 -15.24 5.29 15.69
C SER A 95 -15.55 5.70 17.14
N ASP A 96 -14.69 5.36 18.10
CA ASP A 96 -14.89 5.56 19.53
C ASP A 96 -14.21 6.83 20.10
N ASP A 97 -13.30 7.46 19.35
CA ASP A 97 -12.64 8.69 19.80
C ASP A 97 -13.50 9.91 19.45
N GLN A 98 -14.27 10.39 20.44
CA GLN A 98 -15.05 11.64 20.39
C GLN A 98 -14.18 12.91 20.36
N ILE A 99 -12.84 12.78 20.27
CA ILE A 99 -11.92 13.91 20.25
C ILE A 99 -11.38 14.06 18.82
N SER A 100 -11.69 15.21 18.20
CA SER A 100 -11.36 15.59 16.82
C SER A 100 -9.85 15.67 16.51
N TYR A 101 -9.13 14.56 16.58
CA TYR A 101 -7.76 14.45 16.07
C TYR A 101 -7.79 13.74 14.71
N SER A 102 -7.45 14.46 13.65
CA SER A 102 -7.09 13.85 12.37
C SER A 102 -5.74 13.14 12.54
N PRO A 103 -5.58 11.87 12.13
CA PRO A 103 -4.30 11.18 12.24
C PRO A 103 -3.23 12.00 11.52
N SER A 104 -2.08 12.17 12.16
CA SER A 104 -1.00 12.92 11.53
C SER A 104 -0.52 12.17 10.26
N PRO A 105 -0.08 12.86 9.20
CA PRO A 105 0.44 12.20 8.00
C PRO A 105 1.55 11.18 8.29
N SER A 106 2.32 11.41 9.36
CA SER A 106 3.34 10.50 9.89
C SER A 106 2.75 9.23 10.52
N GLU A 107 1.67 9.33 11.30
CA GLU A 107 0.99 8.17 11.90
C GLU A 107 0.35 7.29 10.83
N THR A 108 -0.37 7.92 9.89
CA THR A 108 -0.94 7.21 8.73
C THR A 108 0.16 6.46 7.99
N LYS A 109 1.27 7.13 7.64
CA LYS A 109 2.38 6.49 6.95
C LYS A 109 2.97 5.32 7.74
N HIS A 110 3.24 5.50 9.03
CA HIS A 110 3.76 4.43 9.88
C HIS A 110 2.83 3.21 9.90
N PHE A 111 1.52 3.43 9.97
CA PHE A 111 0.54 2.34 9.91
C PHE A 111 0.53 1.63 8.56
N LEU A 112 0.65 2.36 7.45
CA LEU A 112 0.79 1.77 6.11
C LEU A 112 2.10 0.97 5.98
N ASP A 113 3.20 1.43 6.56
CA ASP A 113 4.48 0.73 6.57
C ASP A 113 4.39 -0.59 7.39
N MET A 114 3.67 -0.57 8.52
CA MET A 114 3.36 -1.79 9.30
C MET A 114 2.50 -2.79 8.52
N LEU A 115 1.45 -2.33 7.83
CA LEU A 115 0.64 -3.20 6.98
C LEU A 115 1.46 -3.77 5.82
N THR A 116 2.29 -2.94 5.19
CA THR A 116 3.16 -3.32 4.08
C THR A 116 4.14 -4.41 4.50
N THR A 117 4.83 -4.21 5.62
CA THR A 117 5.77 -5.20 6.15
C THR A 117 5.07 -6.51 6.51
N ASN A 118 3.87 -6.47 7.12
CA ASN A 118 3.07 -7.67 7.39
C ASN A 118 2.65 -8.43 6.13
N ILE A 119 2.24 -7.72 5.06
CA ILE A 119 1.92 -8.36 3.79
C ILE A 119 3.15 -9.06 3.21
N LEU A 120 4.31 -8.38 3.22
CA LEU A 120 5.54 -8.92 2.66
C LEU A 120 6.08 -10.11 3.48
N THR A 121 6.01 -10.06 4.82
CA THR A 121 6.42 -11.20 5.66
C THR A 121 5.54 -12.43 5.41
N LEU A 122 4.22 -12.26 5.27
CA LEU A 122 3.30 -13.35 4.92
C LEU A 122 3.55 -13.90 3.51
N LEU A 123 3.86 -13.04 2.54
CA LEU A 123 4.21 -13.50 1.18
C LEU A 123 5.54 -14.29 1.14
N LEU A 124 6.48 -13.95 2.02
CA LEU A 124 7.77 -14.63 2.12
C LEU A 124 7.74 -15.89 2.95
N SER A 125 6.75 -16.05 3.84
CA SER A 125 6.55 -17.32 4.56
C SER A 125 6.07 -18.44 3.64
N ILE A 126 5.50 -18.11 2.48
CA ILE A 126 5.10 -19.07 1.46
C ILE A 126 6.37 -19.59 0.73
N PRO A 127 6.61 -20.92 0.72
CA PRO A 127 7.75 -21.52 0.04
C PRO A 127 7.83 -21.15 -1.44
N PRO A 128 9.05 -21.03 -2.01
CA PRO A 128 9.23 -20.72 -3.43
C PRO A 128 8.71 -21.82 -4.36
N SER A 129 8.54 -23.05 -3.88
CA SER A 129 7.92 -24.18 -4.58
C SER A 129 6.39 -24.08 -4.66
N SER A 130 5.77 -23.18 -3.89
CA SER A 130 4.32 -23.02 -3.87
C SER A 130 3.77 -22.62 -5.24
N ARG A 131 2.63 -23.19 -5.64
CA ARG A 131 1.95 -22.80 -6.90
C ARG A 131 1.00 -21.63 -6.76
N THR A 132 0.92 -20.98 -5.59
CA THR A 132 0.16 -19.73 -5.40
C THR A 132 0.78 -18.50 -6.08
N LYS A 133 1.86 -18.68 -6.86
CA LYS A 133 2.66 -17.62 -7.51
C LYS A 133 1.83 -16.62 -8.32
N ALA A 134 0.88 -17.08 -9.14
CA ALA A 134 0.04 -16.19 -9.96
C ALA A 134 -0.78 -15.21 -9.10
N ILE A 135 -1.32 -15.69 -7.98
CA ILE A 135 -2.12 -14.87 -7.07
C ILE A 135 -1.27 -14.05 -6.08
N GLN A 136 0.06 -14.21 -6.07
CA GLN A 136 0.98 -13.36 -5.28
C GLN A 136 1.32 -12.03 -5.98
N VAL A 137 1.20 -11.95 -7.32
CA VAL A 137 1.66 -10.79 -8.12
C VAL A 137 0.99 -9.49 -7.68
N LEU A 138 -0.34 -9.48 -7.57
CA LEU A 138 -1.07 -8.26 -7.23
C LEU A 138 -0.74 -7.74 -5.80
N PRO A 139 -0.77 -8.57 -4.73
CA PRO A 139 -0.29 -8.15 -3.42
C PRO A 139 1.15 -7.67 -3.40
N LEU A 140 2.06 -8.29 -4.18
CA LEU A 140 3.45 -7.81 -4.32
C LEU A 140 3.53 -6.42 -4.95
N ILE A 141 2.71 -6.15 -5.98
CA ILE A 141 2.64 -4.80 -6.57
C ILE A 141 2.13 -3.80 -5.54
N ILE A 142 1.07 -4.12 -4.81
CA ILE A 142 0.45 -3.22 -3.82
C ILE A 142 1.44 -2.90 -2.68
N ALA A 143 1.94 -3.93 -1.99
CA ALA A 143 2.85 -3.77 -0.87
C ALA A 143 4.21 -3.22 -1.33
N GLY A 144 4.75 -3.72 -2.44
CA GLY A 144 5.99 -3.20 -3.03
C GLY A 144 5.88 -1.72 -3.39
N SER A 145 4.76 -1.29 -3.96
CA SER A 145 4.52 0.12 -4.28
C SER A 145 4.34 1.00 -3.05
N ALA A 146 3.95 0.45 -1.91
CA ALA A 146 3.84 1.19 -0.65
C ALA A 146 5.21 1.50 -0.02
N LEU A 147 6.30 0.81 -0.44
CA LEU A 147 7.69 1.06 -0.02
C LEU A 147 8.27 2.36 -0.60
N GLN A 148 7.68 3.49 -0.23
CA GLN A 148 8.07 4.82 -0.67
C GLN A 148 8.90 5.51 0.41
N GLY A 149 10.00 6.16 0.01
CA GLY A 149 10.93 6.84 0.91
C GLY A 149 10.22 7.83 1.85
N GLN A 150 10.80 8.04 3.03
CA GLN A 150 10.19 8.83 4.09
C GLN A 150 10.25 10.33 3.78
N THR A 151 9.12 11.02 3.98
CA THR A 151 9.07 12.46 4.18
C THR A 151 9.54 12.75 5.61
N GLN A 152 10.55 13.61 5.74
CA GLN A 152 11.08 14.09 7.01
C GLN A 152 9.94 14.50 7.97
N PRO A 153 9.97 14.12 9.25
CA PRO A 153 9.23 14.87 10.25
C PRO A 153 9.81 16.28 10.29
N SER A 154 8.93 17.26 10.17
CA SER A 154 9.19 18.69 10.33
C SER A 154 10.11 18.96 11.51
N SER A 155 11.38 19.25 11.26
CA SER A 155 12.17 20.07 12.17
C SER A 155 11.68 21.49 11.96
N SER A 156 10.77 21.92 12.83
CA SER A 156 10.42 23.32 13.00
C SER A 156 11.70 24.16 13.04
N THR A 157 11.76 25.16 12.18
CA THR A 157 12.70 26.28 12.29
C THR A 157 12.42 26.99 13.62
N SER A 158 13.04 26.52 14.70
CA SER A 158 13.21 27.30 15.92
C SER A 158 14.70 27.54 16.07
N LEU A 159 15.05 28.83 16.00
CA LEU A 159 16.36 29.37 16.31
C LEU A 159 16.85 28.75 17.65
N LEU A 160 18.07 28.20 17.61
CA LEU A 160 18.84 27.47 18.65
C LEU A 160 18.74 28.02 20.11
N PRO A 161 19.32 27.35 21.14
CA PRO A 161 19.46 25.90 21.42
C PRO A 161 19.16 25.57 22.91
N SER A 162 18.57 24.42 23.25
CA SER A 162 18.65 23.89 24.62
C SER A 162 18.49 22.37 24.67
N CYS A 163 19.47 21.76 25.35
CA CYS A 163 19.61 20.40 25.84
C CYS A 163 19.71 19.22 24.86
N ILE A 164 20.92 18.66 24.86
CA ILE A 164 21.38 17.38 24.36
C ILE A 164 20.36 16.28 24.66
N ARG A 165 19.71 15.76 23.61
CA ARG A 165 19.16 14.40 23.59
C ARG A 165 19.48 13.78 22.25
N ASP A 166 20.69 13.24 22.19
CA ASP A 166 21.24 12.29 21.22
C ASP A 166 20.96 12.55 19.72
N PRO A 167 21.87 13.27 19.03
CA PRO A 167 21.92 13.34 17.57
C PRO A 167 21.93 11.96 16.90
N ILE A 168 22.45 10.96 17.62
CA ILE A 168 22.56 9.58 17.18
C ILE A 168 21.18 8.92 17.07
N GLN A 169 20.20 9.25 17.93
CA GLN A 169 18.84 8.67 17.87
C GLN A 169 18.10 9.11 16.60
N GLY A 170 18.23 10.39 16.22
CA GLY A 170 17.67 10.94 14.97
C GLY A 170 18.38 10.39 13.74
N ILE A 171 19.71 10.32 13.74
CA ILE A 171 20.50 9.75 12.64
C ILE A 171 20.24 8.24 12.49
N MET A 172 20.11 7.50 13.59
CA MET A 172 19.73 6.08 13.58
C MET A 172 18.30 5.88 13.10
N SER A 173 17.33 6.72 13.48
CA SER A 173 15.94 6.62 13.03
C SER A 173 15.78 6.89 11.52
N LEU A 174 16.50 7.90 11.01
CA LEU A 174 16.53 8.24 9.59
C LEU A 174 17.23 7.15 8.75
N SER A 175 18.36 6.65 9.22
CA SER A 175 19.13 5.59 8.56
C SER A 175 18.39 4.25 8.59
N SER A 176 17.70 3.95 9.68
CA SER A 176 16.95 2.70 9.84
C SER A 176 15.80 2.62 8.84
N ASN A 177 15.03 3.69 8.66
CA ASN A 177 13.91 3.67 7.70
C ASN A 177 14.40 3.53 6.25
N SER A 178 15.43 4.29 5.85
CA SER A 178 15.98 4.18 4.48
C SER A 178 16.61 2.82 4.19
N ILE A 179 17.33 2.23 5.16
CA ILE A 179 17.94 0.90 5.03
C ILE A 179 16.85 -0.18 4.97
N ILE A 180 15.83 -0.11 5.84
CA ILE A 180 14.72 -1.05 5.87
C ILE A 180 13.92 -0.98 4.57
N THR A 181 13.60 0.22 4.07
CA THR A 181 12.95 0.39 2.76
C THR A 181 13.81 -0.22 1.66
N SER A 182 15.11 0.07 1.61
CA SER A 182 16.02 -0.48 0.58
C SER A 182 16.11 -2.01 0.65
N TYR A 183 16.15 -2.58 1.85
CA TYR A 183 16.10 -4.02 2.07
C TYR A 183 14.83 -4.63 1.49
N TRP A 184 13.66 -4.10 1.88
CA TRP A 184 12.38 -4.63 1.39
C TRP A 184 12.20 -4.42 -0.11
N ARG A 185 12.69 -3.31 -0.68
CA ARG A 185 12.67 -3.09 -2.13
C ARG A 185 13.46 -4.18 -2.87
N ARG A 186 14.65 -4.53 -2.38
CA ARG A 186 15.44 -5.63 -2.95
C ARG A 186 14.68 -6.95 -2.86
N VAL A 187 14.16 -7.27 -1.68
CA VAL A 187 13.39 -8.50 -1.45
C VAL A 187 12.16 -8.60 -2.36
N VAL A 188 11.42 -7.50 -2.57
CA VAL A 188 10.29 -7.45 -3.49
C VAL A 188 10.75 -7.71 -4.93
N MET A 189 11.84 -7.09 -5.37
CA MET A 189 12.35 -7.29 -6.73
C MET A 189 12.84 -8.71 -6.98
N ASP A 190 13.56 -9.30 -6.01
CA ASP A 190 13.99 -10.69 -6.07
C ASP A 190 12.78 -11.62 -6.15
N LYS A 191 11.75 -11.35 -5.32
CA LYS A 191 10.51 -12.14 -5.33
C LYS A 191 9.77 -12.01 -6.65
N ILE A 192 9.56 -10.80 -7.17
CA ILE A 192 8.90 -10.57 -8.47
C ILE A 192 9.64 -11.31 -9.58
N THR A 193 10.97 -11.20 -9.63
CA THR A 193 11.81 -11.86 -10.65
C THR A 193 11.69 -13.39 -10.54
N SER A 194 11.59 -13.94 -9.33
CA SER A 194 11.38 -15.39 -9.12
C SER A 194 10.03 -15.94 -9.60
N LEU A 195 9.08 -15.07 -9.96
CA LEU A 195 7.77 -15.48 -10.52
C LEU A 195 7.82 -15.67 -12.04
N GLN A 196 8.94 -15.36 -12.69
CA GLN A 196 9.07 -15.33 -14.16
C GLN A 196 8.71 -16.67 -14.80
N ASP A 197 9.23 -17.75 -14.22
CA ASP A 197 9.03 -19.11 -14.74
C ASP A 197 7.57 -19.60 -14.62
N TYR A 198 6.71 -18.86 -13.90
CA TYR A 198 5.37 -19.32 -13.54
C TYR A 198 4.23 -18.48 -14.12
N VAL A 199 4.38 -17.15 -14.16
CA VAL A 199 3.35 -16.22 -14.64
C VAL A 199 3.69 -15.66 -16.03
N GLY A 200 4.84 -16.07 -16.59
CA GLY A 200 5.38 -15.59 -17.84
C GLY A 200 6.18 -14.30 -17.68
N LEU A 201 7.12 -14.11 -18.61
CA LEU A 201 8.02 -12.96 -18.68
C LEU A 201 7.28 -11.62 -18.66
N ASP A 202 6.18 -11.52 -19.43
CA ASP A 202 5.46 -10.27 -19.59
C ASP A 202 4.81 -9.79 -18.29
N SER A 203 4.15 -10.69 -17.53
CA SER A 203 3.50 -10.37 -16.26
C SER A 203 4.50 -9.96 -15.17
N VAL A 204 5.70 -10.51 -15.20
CA VAL A 204 6.77 -10.19 -14.25
C VAL A 204 7.46 -8.90 -14.60
N ASP A 205 7.81 -8.71 -15.87
CA ASP A 205 8.39 -7.44 -16.35
C ASP A 205 7.43 -6.28 -16.09
N TYR A 206 6.14 -6.54 -16.26
CA TYR A 206 5.08 -5.63 -15.90
C TYR A 206 5.07 -5.22 -14.42
N ALA A 207 5.01 -6.21 -13.52
CA ALA A 207 4.96 -5.97 -12.08
C ALA A 207 6.20 -5.21 -11.61
N ARG A 208 7.37 -5.59 -12.12
CA ARG A 208 8.64 -4.91 -11.88
C ARG A 208 8.57 -3.44 -12.33
N ARG A 209 8.18 -3.20 -13.58
CA ARG A 209 8.09 -1.83 -14.14
C ARG A 209 7.19 -0.93 -13.30
N ILE A 210 6.00 -1.39 -12.90
CA ILE A 210 5.11 -0.59 -12.06
C ILE A 210 5.82 -0.19 -10.77
N VAL A 211 6.35 -1.17 -10.04
CA VAL A 211 6.93 -0.95 -8.71
C VAL A 211 8.17 -0.04 -8.82
N GLU A 212 9.05 -0.29 -9.78
CA GLU A 212 10.22 0.57 -10.04
C GLU A 212 9.80 2.01 -10.37
N ARG A 213 8.80 2.20 -11.24
CA ARG A 213 8.38 3.56 -11.61
C ARG A 213 7.66 4.27 -10.47
N VAL A 214 6.95 3.55 -9.59
CA VAL A 214 6.41 4.11 -8.35
C VAL A 214 7.55 4.62 -7.48
N TRP A 215 8.59 3.82 -7.25
CA TRP A 215 9.75 4.22 -6.46
C TRP A 215 10.48 5.41 -7.06
N MET A 216 10.78 5.38 -8.37
CA MET A 216 11.45 6.49 -9.05
C MET A 216 10.68 7.81 -8.91
N ARG A 217 9.35 7.79 -9.10
CA ARG A 217 8.50 8.97 -8.94
C ARG A 217 8.45 9.43 -7.48
N ALA A 218 8.30 8.50 -6.53
CA ALA A 218 8.22 8.82 -5.10
C ALA A 218 9.52 9.44 -4.59
N ASP A 219 10.66 8.85 -4.94
CA ASP A 219 11.99 9.33 -4.54
C ASP A 219 12.30 10.70 -5.17
N SER A 220 11.88 10.92 -6.42
CA SER A 220 12.00 12.23 -7.08
C SER A 220 11.14 13.32 -6.43
N MET A 221 9.94 12.97 -5.93
CA MET A 221 9.07 13.93 -5.23
C MET A 221 9.58 14.28 -3.84
N SER A 222 10.13 13.29 -3.11
CA SER A 222 10.76 13.50 -1.80
C SER A 222 11.90 14.53 -1.87
N SER A 223 12.65 14.56 -2.99
CA SER A 223 13.71 15.55 -3.20
C SER A 223 13.21 16.97 -3.54
N ARG A 224 11.94 17.14 -3.92
CA ARG A 224 11.42 18.39 -4.54
C ARG A 224 10.39 19.14 -3.70
N SER A 225 9.68 18.48 -2.78
CA SER A 225 8.55 19.09 -2.07
C SER A 225 8.68 18.92 -0.55
N ALA A 226 8.86 20.04 0.16
CA ALA A 226 8.87 20.10 1.62
C ALA A 226 7.46 20.19 2.25
N GLY A 227 6.38 20.04 1.46
CA GLY A 227 5.04 20.46 1.91
C GLY A 227 3.85 19.54 1.59
N ALA A 228 3.97 18.50 0.78
CA ALA A 228 2.82 17.63 0.45
C ALA A 228 3.20 16.14 0.42
N CYS A 229 2.80 15.40 1.47
CA CYS A 229 2.95 13.94 1.58
C CYS A 229 1.88 13.20 0.75
N SER A 230 1.94 13.27 -0.58
CA SER A 230 1.11 12.40 -1.42
C SER A 230 1.93 11.20 -1.89
N MET A 231 1.55 9.99 -1.46
CA MET A 231 2.16 8.75 -1.95
C MET A 231 1.80 8.54 -3.42
N VAL A 232 2.78 8.12 -4.23
CA VAL A 232 2.57 7.76 -5.63
C VAL A 232 1.65 6.55 -5.70
N SER A 233 0.59 6.64 -6.49
CA SER A 233 -0.33 5.52 -6.69
C SER A 233 0.15 4.61 -7.83
N TRP A 234 0.30 3.31 -7.54
CA TRP A 234 0.66 2.31 -8.54
C TRP A 234 -0.36 2.20 -9.68
N LEU A 235 -1.64 2.46 -9.38
CA LEU A 235 -2.72 2.51 -10.38
C LEU A 235 -2.56 3.70 -11.35
N ASP A 236 -1.94 4.79 -10.91
CA ASP A 236 -1.71 5.97 -11.77
C ASP A 236 -0.50 5.74 -12.65
N VAL A 237 0.58 5.20 -12.08
CA VAL A 237 1.75 4.68 -12.82
C VAL A 237 1.30 3.70 -13.91
N MET A 238 0.49 2.70 -13.55
CA MET A 238 -0.06 1.72 -14.47
C MET A 238 -0.84 2.37 -15.63
N ARG A 239 -1.62 3.42 -15.36
CA ARG A 239 -2.42 4.10 -16.38
C ARG A 239 -1.54 4.94 -17.31
N GLU A 240 -0.70 5.79 -16.74
CA GLU A 240 0.15 6.72 -17.48
C GLU A 240 1.12 5.96 -18.39
N ASP A 241 1.62 4.84 -17.90
CA ASP A 241 2.60 4.02 -18.60
C ASP A 241 1.96 3.05 -19.61
N LYS A 242 0.64 3.15 -19.83
CA LYS A 242 -0.19 2.32 -20.73
C LYS A 242 -0.05 0.82 -20.45
N LEU A 243 0.06 0.50 -19.17
CA LEU A 243 0.28 -0.84 -18.65
C LEU A 243 -1.07 -1.59 -18.41
N GLN A 244 -2.21 -0.93 -18.55
CA GLN A 244 -3.54 -1.49 -18.25
C GLN A 244 -3.90 -2.82 -18.95
N THR A 245 -3.37 -3.08 -20.15
CA THR A 245 -3.76 -4.23 -20.99
C THR A 245 -3.39 -5.60 -20.42
N PHE A 246 -2.57 -5.66 -19.37
CA PHE A 246 -2.07 -6.93 -18.81
C PHE A 246 -2.96 -7.54 -17.71
N PHE A 247 -3.87 -6.76 -17.11
CA PHE A 247 -4.77 -7.24 -16.06
C PHE A 247 -6.23 -7.40 -16.51
N GLY A 248 -6.52 -7.18 -17.81
CA GLY A 248 -7.86 -7.22 -18.39
C GLY A 248 -8.58 -5.88 -18.36
#